data_AF-A0A284VME3-F1
#
_entry.id   AF-A0A284VME3-F1
#
_cell.length_a   1.000
_cell.length_b   1.000
_cell.length_c   1.000
_cell.angle_alpha   90.00
_cell.angle_beta   90.00
_cell.angle_gamma   90.00
#
_symmetry.space_group_name_H-M   'P 1'
#
loop_
_entity.id
_entity.type
_entity.pdbx_description
1 polymer ?
#
loop_
_entity_poly.entity_id
_entity_poly.type
_entity_poly.pdbx_seq_one_letter_code
_entity_poly.pdbx_strand_id
1 'polypeptide(L)'
;MGRDVSPELLDKLNAGKAAELLDIPEYRITGALERRVLQYVYSPRELFRFDKPVSSVEGGTTIFVEPFDIVRGFPKIPRLLVLYPGIVKHFSSCKKVVAEEKMNGYNTRVALIGDTLVALTRGGFVCPYTTEKANKLIGREFFHDHPELMLCGEMVGPDSPYVPKSIYDIESLEFFVFDIRERYLESLCR
;
A
#
# COMPACT_ATOMS: atom_id res chain seq x y z
N MET A 1 25.94 -16.61 -2.92
CA MET A 1 26.68 -15.56 -3.64
C MET A 1 25.79 -14.32 -3.63
N GLY A 2 25.99 -13.44 -2.65
CA GLY A 2 25.34 -12.13 -2.67
C GLY A 2 25.80 -11.41 -3.93
N ARG A 3 24.85 -10.86 -4.69
CA ARG A 3 25.20 -10.00 -5.81
C ARG A 3 25.29 -8.60 -5.24
N ASP A 4 26.41 -7.94 -5.46
CA ASP A 4 26.63 -6.59 -4.96
C ASP A 4 25.52 -5.67 -5.49
N VAL A 5 24.81 -5.04 -4.57
CA VAL A 5 23.86 -3.96 -4.86
C VAL A 5 24.69 -2.75 -5.26
N SER A 6 24.27 -1.99 -6.29
CA SER A 6 25.01 -0.79 -6.66
C SER A 6 25.05 0.20 -5.48
N PRO A 7 26.20 0.82 -5.17
CA PRO A 7 26.31 1.82 -4.11
C PRO A 7 25.29 2.94 -4.23
N GLU A 8 24.94 3.33 -5.46
CA GLU A 8 23.92 4.34 -5.77
C GLU A 8 22.53 3.98 -5.23
N LEU A 9 22.13 2.71 -5.29
CA LEU A 9 20.81 2.28 -4.77
C LEU A 9 20.77 2.26 -3.25
N LEU A 10 21.91 1.98 -2.61
CA LEU A 10 22.01 2.03 -1.15
C LEU A 10 21.92 3.47 -0.64
N ASP A 11 22.58 4.39 -1.33
CA ASP A 11 22.53 5.83 -1.04
C ASP A 11 21.10 6.36 -1.17
N LYS A 12 20.42 6.07 -2.30
CA LYS A 12 19.02 6.48 -2.54
C LYS A 12 18.02 5.92 -1.53
N LEU A 13 18.24 4.73 -0.98
CA LEU A 13 17.29 4.08 -0.08
C LEU A 13 17.27 4.69 1.32
N ASN A 14 18.39 5.25 1.78
CA ASN A 14 18.60 5.62 3.17
C ASN A 14 18.16 4.48 4.13
N ALA A 15 18.90 3.36 4.09
CA ALA A 15 18.51 2.12 4.77
C ALA A 15 18.33 2.28 6.28
N GLY A 16 19.16 3.10 6.95
CA GLY A 16 19.03 3.39 8.38
C GLY A 16 17.71 4.07 8.73
N LYS A 17 17.32 5.11 7.99
CA LYS A 17 16.04 5.80 8.19
C LYS A 17 14.85 4.88 7.88
N ALA A 18 14.93 4.10 6.81
CA ALA A 18 13.89 3.12 6.48
C ALA A 18 13.73 2.06 7.60
N ALA A 19 14.84 1.59 8.16
CA ALA A 19 14.88 0.60 9.24
C ALA A 19 14.23 1.13 10.53
N GLU A 20 14.56 2.37 10.91
CA GLU A 20 13.97 3.06 12.06
C GLU A 20 12.45 3.20 11.92
N LEU A 21 11.96 3.76 10.80
CA LEU A 21 10.53 3.99 10.59
C LEU A 21 9.73 2.69 10.43
N LEU A 22 10.35 1.63 9.92
CA LEU A 22 9.71 0.32 9.77
C LEU A 22 9.83 -0.57 11.01
N ASP A 23 10.56 -0.12 12.04
CA ASP A 23 10.88 -0.88 13.24
C ASP A 23 11.45 -2.27 12.92
N ILE A 24 12.47 -2.30 12.04
CA ILE A 24 13.20 -3.52 11.71
C ILE A 24 14.71 -3.26 11.65
N PRO A 25 15.56 -4.26 11.93
CA PRO A 25 17.01 -4.08 11.83
C PRO A 25 17.47 -3.69 10.42
N GLU A 26 18.43 -2.77 10.32
CA GLU A 26 18.93 -2.27 9.02
C GLU A 26 19.43 -3.38 8.08
N TYR A 27 20.08 -4.41 8.62
CA TYR A 27 20.55 -5.55 7.82
C TYR A 27 19.41 -6.31 7.12
N ARG A 28 18.15 -6.17 7.60
CA ARG A 28 16.96 -6.73 6.93
C ARG A 28 16.58 -5.90 5.71
N ILE A 29 16.77 -4.59 5.75
CA ILE A 29 16.54 -3.69 4.62
C ILE A 29 17.59 -3.94 3.53
N THR A 30 18.87 -3.87 3.87
CA THR A 30 19.98 -4.10 2.92
C THR A 30 19.92 -5.52 2.35
N GLY A 31 19.70 -6.52 3.20
CA GLY A 31 19.54 -7.90 2.76
C GLY A 31 18.28 -8.15 1.93
N ALA A 32 17.22 -7.35 2.06
CA ALA A 32 16.05 -7.42 1.18
C ALA A 32 16.38 -6.85 -0.21
N LEU A 33 17.17 -5.78 -0.27
CA LEU A 33 17.64 -5.16 -1.50
C LEU A 33 18.57 -6.11 -2.29
N GLU A 34 19.55 -6.72 -1.62
CA GLU A 34 20.46 -7.73 -2.19
C GLU A 34 19.70 -8.92 -2.79
N ARG A 35 18.63 -9.36 -2.11
CA ARG A 35 17.80 -10.48 -2.54
C ARG A 35 16.72 -10.09 -3.57
N ARG A 36 16.67 -8.82 -3.99
CA ARG A 36 15.62 -8.25 -4.86
C ARG A 36 14.20 -8.45 -4.32
N VAL A 37 14.07 -8.58 -3.00
CA VAL A 37 12.79 -8.52 -2.31
C VAL A 37 12.36 -7.07 -2.15
N LEU A 38 13.31 -6.18 -1.84
CA LEU A 38 13.14 -4.74 -2.00
C LEU A 38 13.65 -4.37 -3.40
N GLN A 39 12.77 -3.80 -4.22
CA GLN A 39 13.06 -3.51 -5.63
C GLN A 39 12.95 -2.03 -5.88
N TYR A 40 13.99 -1.46 -6.49
CA TYR A 40 13.94 -0.11 -7.01
C TYR A 40 13.06 -0.06 -8.26
N VAL A 41 12.15 0.92 -8.31
CA VAL A 41 11.27 1.17 -9.44
C VAL A 41 11.30 2.65 -9.77
N TYR A 42 11.50 2.93 -11.05
CA TYR A 42 11.37 4.26 -11.63
C TYR A 42 10.09 4.27 -12.47
N SER A 43 8.99 4.83 -11.94
CA SER A 43 7.82 5.32 -12.70
C SER A 43 6.59 5.43 -11.79
N PRO A 44 5.85 6.56 -11.80
CA PRO A 44 6.21 7.90 -12.28
C PRO A 44 7.11 8.67 -11.30
N ARG A 45 7.46 8.07 -10.15
CA ARG A 45 8.37 8.58 -9.13
C ARG A 45 9.42 7.52 -8.80
N GLU A 46 10.54 7.95 -8.25
CA GLU A 46 11.56 7.04 -7.73
C GLU A 46 11.10 6.46 -6.40
N LEU A 47 11.02 5.13 -6.34
CA LEU A 47 10.60 4.42 -5.15
C LEU A 47 11.28 3.06 -5.02
N PHE A 48 11.26 2.52 -3.81
CA PHE A 48 11.53 1.13 -3.53
C PHE A 48 10.24 0.45 -3.11
N ARG A 49 10.01 -0.79 -3.56
CA ARG A 49 8.85 -1.59 -3.16
C ARG A 49 9.27 -2.95 -2.62
N PHE A 50 8.62 -3.41 -1.57
CA PHE A 50 8.75 -4.77 -1.07
C PHE A 50 7.88 -5.70 -1.92
N ASP A 51 8.49 -6.51 -2.78
CA ASP A 51 7.80 -7.53 -3.56
C ASP A 51 7.17 -8.63 -2.68
N LYS A 52 7.84 -8.94 -1.57
CA LYS A 52 7.43 -9.94 -0.58
C LYS A 52 7.54 -9.36 0.82
N PRO A 53 6.77 -9.86 1.80
CA PRO A 53 6.91 -9.43 3.18
C PRO A 53 8.29 -9.77 3.74
N VAL A 54 8.82 -8.87 4.57
CA VAL A 54 10.09 -9.03 5.29
C VAL A 54 9.86 -8.63 6.73
N SER A 55 10.09 -9.56 7.67
CA SER A 55 9.81 -9.33 9.09
C SER A 55 8.34 -8.88 9.29
N SER A 56 8.12 -7.75 9.96
CA SER A 56 6.81 -7.11 10.18
C SER A 56 6.31 -6.29 8.98
N VAL A 57 7.11 -6.12 7.93
CA VAL A 57 6.79 -5.29 6.77
C VAL A 57 6.01 -6.10 5.73
N GLU A 58 4.83 -5.63 5.35
CA GLU A 58 3.99 -6.31 4.36
C GLU A 58 4.55 -6.17 2.95
N GLY A 59 4.31 -7.20 2.12
CA GLY A 59 4.49 -7.07 0.68
C GLY A 59 3.61 -5.96 0.11
N GLY A 60 4.15 -5.20 -0.84
CA GLY A 60 3.57 -3.99 -1.39
C GLY A 60 3.89 -2.72 -0.62
N THR A 61 4.63 -2.79 0.49
CA THR A 61 5.17 -1.59 1.16
C THR A 61 6.07 -0.83 0.20
N THR A 62 5.89 0.48 0.12
CA THR A 62 6.59 1.38 -0.80
C THR A 62 7.30 2.46 -0.02
N ILE A 63 8.57 2.70 -0.32
CA ILE A 63 9.41 3.78 0.20
C ILE A 63 9.66 4.74 -0.96
N PHE A 64 9.13 5.95 -0.89
CA PHE A 64 9.43 7.01 -1.86
C PHE A 64 10.78 7.62 -1.54
N VAL A 65 11.57 7.92 -2.58
CA VAL A 65 12.90 8.54 -2.40
C VAL A 65 12.76 10.02 -2.06
N GLU A 66 11.84 10.72 -2.75
CA GLU A 66 11.62 12.16 -2.59
C GLU A 66 10.12 12.53 -2.74
N PRO A 67 9.47 13.09 -1.70
CA PRO A 67 9.96 13.12 -0.31
C PRO A 67 10.11 11.71 0.28
N PHE A 68 10.86 11.58 1.37
CA PHE A 68 11.06 10.28 2.02
C PHE A 68 9.82 9.84 2.80
N ASP A 69 8.89 9.19 2.11
CA ASP A 69 7.63 8.72 2.66
C ASP A 69 7.49 7.20 2.54
N ILE A 70 6.90 6.55 3.53
CA ILE A 70 6.67 5.10 3.52
C ILE A 70 5.18 4.80 3.58
N VAL A 71 4.68 4.15 2.52
CA VAL A 71 3.30 3.67 2.42
C VAL A 71 3.28 2.15 2.59
N ARG A 72 2.79 1.69 3.75
CA ARG A 72 2.76 0.27 4.12
C ARG A 72 1.86 -0.55 3.20
N GLY A 73 2.28 -1.78 2.92
CA GLY A 73 1.46 -2.77 2.21
C GLY A 73 0.16 -3.03 2.96
N PHE A 74 -0.94 -3.23 2.23
CA PHE A 74 -2.17 -3.68 2.88
C PHE A 74 -1.96 -5.14 3.35
N PRO A 75 -2.28 -5.50 4.61
CA PRO A 75 -2.05 -6.85 5.12
C PRO A 75 -2.91 -7.89 4.40
N LYS A 76 -2.57 -9.17 4.57
CA LYS A 76 -3.39 -10.28 4.07
C LYS A 76 -4.55 -10.51 5.01
N ILE A 77 -5.77 -10.58 4.48
CA ILE A 77 -6.97 -10.92 5.25
C ILE A 77 -7.13 -12.46 5.21
N PRO A 78 -7.13 -13.15 6.37
CA PRO A 78 -7.36 -14.59 6.42
C PRO A 78 -8.75 -14.97 5.92
N ARG A 79 -8.86 -16.13 5.25
CA ARG A 79 -10.13 -16.67 4.78
C ARG A 79 -10.67 -17.70 5.77
N LEU A 80 -11.90 -17.51 6.23
CA LEU A 80 -12.67 -18.55 6.90
C LEU A 80 -13.36 -19.41 5.82
N LEU A 81 -13.13 -20.73 5.83
CA LEU A 81 -13.73 -21.67 4.87
C LEU A 81 -15.10 -22.18 5.33
N VAL A 82 -15.39 -22.09 6.63
CA VAL A 82 -16.67 -22.48 7.22
C VAL A 82 -17.15 -21.31 8.08
N LEU A 83 -18.36 -20.84 7.81
CA LEU A 83 -18.94 -19.66 8.46
C LEU A 83 -19.12 -19.90 9.97
N TYR A 84 -19.93 -20.91 10.32
CA TYR A 84 -20.05 -21.43 11.68
C TYR A 84 -19.37 -22.80 11.74
N PRO A 85 -18.40 -23.08 12.63
CA PRO A 85 -18.00 -22.35 13.84
C PRO A 85 -16.86 -21.33 13.66
N GLY A 86 -16.44 -21.04 12.42
CA GLY A 86 -15.28 -20.20 12.12
C GLY A 86 -15.35 -18.79 12.72
N ILE A 87 -16.50 -18.12 12.59
CA ILE A 87 -16.73 -16.78 13.16
C ILE A 87 -16.59 -16.81 14.68
N VAL A 88 -17.26 -17.75 15.37
CA VAL A 88 -17.24 -17.85 16.84
C VAL A 88 -15.83 -18.02 17.36
N LYS A 89 -15.04 -18.89 16.72
CA LYS A 89 -13.65 -19.12 17.12
C LYS A 89 -12.79 -17.88 16.90
N HIS A 90 -12.84 -17.29 15.69
CA HIS A 90 -11.94 -16.19 15.30
C HIS A 90 -12.24 -14.89 16.05
N PHE A 91 -13.51 -14.58 16.26
CA PHE A 91 -13.98 -13.35 16.90
C PHE A 91 -14.41 -13.56 18.35
N SER A 92 -13.96 -14.63 19.01
CA SER A 92 -14.34 -14.99 20.38
C SER A 92 -14.06 -13.92 21.43
N SER A 93 -13.03 -13.09 21.23
CA SER A 93 -12.68 -11.96 22.10
C SER A 93 -13.41 -10.66 21.72
N CYS A 94 -14.12 -10.63 20.60
CA CYS A 94 -14.79 -9.44 20.09
C CYS A 94 -16.22 -9.35 20.65
N LYS A 95 -16.63 -8.15 21.06
CA LYS A 95 -18.01 -7.90 21.51
C LYS A 95 -19.01 -7.83 20.35
N LYS A 96 -18.56 -7.41 19.17
CA LYS A 96 -19.35 -7.23 17.95
C LYS A 96 -18.48 -7.55 16.74
N VAL A 97 -19.13 -7.98 15.66
CA VAL A 97 -18.51 -8.21 14.35
C VAL A 97 -19.24 -7.31 13.35
N VAL A 98 -18.47 -6.51 12.61
CA VAL A 98 -18.98 -5.72 11.48
C VAL A 98 -18.79 -6.55 10.21
N ALA A 99 -19.83 -6.62 9.39
CA ALA A 99 -19.78 -7.32 8.10
C ALA A 99 -19.91 -6.27 6.99
N GLU A 100 -18.83 -6.10 6.24
CA GLU A 100 -18.76 -5.21 5.08
C GLU A 100 -18.86 -6.03 3.79
N GLU A 101 -19.39 -5.43 2.74
CA GLU A 101 -19.40 -6.05 1.43
C GLU A 101 -17.98 -6.21 0.89
N LYS A 102 -17.61 -7.45 0.52
CA LYS A 102 -16.34 -7.69 -0.15
C LYS A 102 -16.48 -7.42 -1.65
N MET A 103 -16.22 -6.19 -2.05
CA MET A 103 -16.19 -5.78 -3.45
C MET A 103 -15.22 -6.64 -4.29
N ASN A 104 -15.56 -6.84 -5.57
CA ASN A 104 -14.78 -7.62 -6.53
C ASN A 104 -14.11 -6.69 -7.54
N GLY A 105 -13.05 -6.03 -7.09
CA GLY A 105 -12.24 -5.14 -7.91
C GLY A 105 -10.77 -5.42 -7.68
N TYR A 106 -9.99 -4.35 -7.52
CA TYR A 106 -8.59 -4.48 -7.12
C TYR A 106 -8.24 -3.52 -5.98
N ASN A 107 -7.43 -4.04 -5.05
CA ASN A 107 -6.94 -3.30 -3.91
C ASN A 107 -6.08 -2.12 -4.35
N THR A 108 -6.46 -0.95 -3.86
CA THR A 108 -5.79 0.33 -4.11
C THR A 108 -5.54 1.03 -2.77
N ARG A 109 -4.32 1.54 -2.60
CA ARG A 109 -3.96 2.46 -1.51
C ARG A 109 -3.73 3.84 -2.09
N VAL A 110 -4.38 4.85 -1.53
CA VAL A 110 -4.26 6.24 -1.98
C VAL A 110 -3.62 7.07 -0.88
N ALA A 111 -2.58 7.80 -1.23
CA ALA A 111 -1.86 8.69 -0.32
C ALA A 111 -1.40 9.95 -1.05
N LEU A 112 -1.18 11.03 -0.30
CA LEU A 112 -0.60 12.26 -0.83
C LEU A 112 0.92 12.27 -0.59
N ILE A 113 1.72 12.20 -1.65
CA ILE A 113 3.19 12.18 -1.57
C ILE A 113 3.73 13.52 -2.08
N GLY A 114 4.23 14.33 -1.15
CA GLY A 114 4.45 15.76 -1.39
C GLY A 114 3.15 16.42 -1.82
N ASP A 115 3.12 16.98 -3.03
CA ASP A 115 1.91 17.59 -3.62
C ASP A 115 1.17 16.68 -4.62
N THR A 116 1.50 15.39 -4.70
CA THR A 116 0.91 14.49 -5.69
C THR A 116 0.14 13.38 -5.02
N LEU A 117 -1.14 13.27 -5.36
CA LEU A 117 -1.93 12.10 -5.01
C LEU A 117 -1.41 10.90 -5.79
N VAL A 118 -1.11 9.79 -5.12
CA VAL A 118 -0.65 8.55 -5.74
C VAL A 118 -1.60 7.41 -5.39
N ALA A 119 -1.90 6.57 -6.38
CA ALA A 119 -2.64 5.33 -6.17
C ALA A 119 -1.71 4.13 -6.37
N LEU A 120 -1.46 3.41 -5.28
CA LEU A 120 -0.64 2.21 -5.25
C LEU A 120 -1.51 0.97 -5.42
N THR A 121 -1.13 0.11 -6.36
CA THR A 121 -1.68 -1.25 -6.44
C THR A 121 -1.27 -2.07 -5.23
N ARG A 122 -1.89 -3.24 -5.06
CA ARG A 122 -1.50 -4.22 -4.04
C ARG A 122 0.00 -4.53 -4.00
N GLY A 123 0.66 -4.56 -5.15
CA GLY A 123 2.09 -4.89 -5.28
C GLY A 123 3.05 -3.74 -4.96
N GLY A 124 2.54 -2.54 -4.64
CA GLY A 124 3.36 -1.36 -4.35
C GLY A 124 3.80 -0.59 -5.60
N PHE A 125 3.12 -0.78 -6.73
CA PHE A 125 3.33 0.03 -7.93
C PHE A 125 2.38 1.21 -7.96
N VAL A 126 2.90 2.40 -8.27
CA VAL A 126 2.05 3.55 -8.62
C VAL A 126 1.41 3.27 -9.97
N CYS A 127 0.09 3.16 -10.01
CA CYS A 127 -0.64 2.95 -11.26
C CYS A 127 -1.07 4.30 -11.85
N PRO A 128 -0.61 4.69 -13.05
CA PRO A 128 -0.97 5.98 -13.65
C PRO A 128 -2.49 6.14 -13.82
N TYR A 129 -3.16 5.13 -14.38
CA TYR A 129 -4.60 5.14 -14.59
C TYR A 129 -5.38 5.25 -13.27
N THR A 130 -5.00 4.46 -12.26
CA THR A 130 -5.68 4.49 -10.96
C THR A 130 -5.42 5.81 -10.24
N THR A 131 -4.24 6.40 -10.43
CA THR A 131 -3.89 7.71 -9.86
C THR A 131 -4.74 8.81 -10.48
N GLU A 132 -4.93 8.80 -11.80
CA GLU A 132 -5.82 9.74 -12.47
C GLU A 132 -7.27 9.60 -11.97
N LYS A 133 -7.78 8.38 -11.84
CA LYS A 133 -9.12 8.11 -11.30
C LYS A 133 -9.26 8.54 -9.85
N ALA A 134 -8.26 8.26 -9.00
CA ALA A 134 -8.25 8.72 -7.61
C ALA A 134 -8.29 10.25 -7.50
N ASN A 135 -7.57 10.98 -8.36
CA ASN A 135 -7.64 12.44 -8.38
C ASN A 135 -9.06 12.96 -8.68
N LYS A 136 -9.80 12.28 -9.57
CA LYS A 136 -11.18 12.66 -9.93
C LYS A 136 -12.21 12.28 -8.87
N LEU A 137 -12.06 11.11 -8.26
CA LEU A 137 -13.04 10.52 -7.34
C LEU A 137 -12.85 10.95 -5.88
N ILE A 138 -11.61 11.17 -5.45
CA ILE A 138 -11.25 11.42 -4.05
C ILE A 138 -10.73 12.85 -3.88
N GLY A 139 -9.91 13.33 -4.81
CA GLY A 139 -9.24 14.62 -4.69
C GLY A 139 -8.14 14.62 -3.62
N ARG A 140 -7.74 15.82 -3.19
CA ARG A 140 -6.62 16.02 -2.25
C ARG A 140 -7.04 16.55 -0.88
N GLU A 141 -8.25 17.07 -0.76
CA GLU A 141 -8.74 17.81 0.42
C GLU A 141 -8.59 17.00 1.71
N PHE A 142 -9.07 15.76 1.72
CA PHE A 142 -8.92 14.85 2.86
C PHE A 142 -7.47 14.71 3.33
N PHE A 143 -6.52 14.64 2.41
CA PHE A 143 -5.10 14.46 2.75
C PHE A 143 -4.39 15.75 3.13
N HIS A 144 -4.97 16.91 2.84
CA HIS A 144 -4.48 18.18 3.37
C HIS A 144 -4.80 18.31 4.86
N ASP A 145 -5.98 17.84 5.27
CA ASP A 145 -6.38 17.80 6.67
C ASP A 145 -5.75 16.63 7.45
N HIS A 146 -5.51 15.51 6.76
CA HIS A 146 -4.97 14.27 7.33
C HIS A 146 -3.80 13.71 6.50
N PRO A 147 -2.66 14.43 6.45
CA PRO A 147 -1.52 14.01 5.65
C PRO A 147 -0.96 12.66 6.07
N GLU A 148 -0.99 12.30 7.34
CA GLU A 148 -0.51 11.04 7.92
C GLU A 148 -1.32 9.81 7.54
N LEU A 149 -2.47 10.00 6.89
CA LEU A 149 -3.36 8.90 6.53
C LEU A 149 -3.20 8.48 5.07
N MET A 150 -3.44 7.18 4.85
CA MET A 150 -3.71 6.60 3.54
C MET A 150 -5.10 5.99 3.53
N LEU A 151 -5.79 6.12 2.40
CA LEU A 151 -7.05 5.43 2.16
C LEU A 151 -6.79 4.08 1.52
N CYS A 152 -7.35 3.03 2.10
CA CYS A 152 -7.37 1.69 1.54
C CYS A 152 -8.77 1.41 0.99
N GLY A 153 -8.84 1.06 -0.28
CA GLY A 153 -10.13 0.77 -0.91
C GLY A 153 -10.02 -0.19 -2.07
N GLU A 154 -11.19 -0.54 -2.58
CA GLU A 154 -11.34 -1.37 -3.77
C GLU A 154 -11.77 -0.49 -4.93
N MET A 155 -11.03 -0.57 -6.03
CA MET A 155 -11.39 0.09 -7.28
C MET A 155 -12.18 -0.89 -8.15
N VAL A 156 -13.40 -0.52 -8.54
CA VAL A 156 -14.42 -1.43 -9.07
C VAL A 156 -15.12 -0.79 -10.27
N GLY A 157 -15.39 -1.57 -11.31
CA GLY A 157 -16.20 -1.14 -12.45
C GLY A 157 -15.83 -1.84 -13.76
N PRO A 158 -16.62 -1.65 -14.83
CA PRO A 158 -16.37 -2.25 -16.13
C PRO A 158 -15.06 -1.77 -16.77
N ASP A 159 -14.63 -0.54 -16.51
CA ASP A 159 -13.40 0.05 -17.07
C ASP A 159 -12.12 -0.32 -16.28
N SER A 160 -12.24 -1.23 -15.30
CA SER A 160 -11.10 -1.67 -14.51
C SER A 160 -10.03 -2.34 -15.39
N PRO A 161 -8.77 -1.87 -15.36
CA PRO A 161 -7.70 -2.46 -16.18
C PRO A 161 -7.22 -3.81 -15.63
N TYR A 162 -7.67 -4.20 -14.43
CA TYR A 162 -7.25 -5.43 -13.75
C TYR A 162 -8.40 -6.43 -13.58
N VAL A 163 -9.58 -5.95 -13.18
CA VAL A 163 -10.74 -6.78 -12.82
C VAL A 163 -12.01 -6.12 -13.35
N PRO A 164 -12.29 -6.17 -14.66
CA PRO A 164 -13.48 -5.58 -15.25
C PRO A 164 -14.74 -6.33 -14.79
N LYS A 165 -15.69 -5.61 -14.18
CA LYS A 165 -16.96 -6.14 -13.68
C LYS A 165 -18.11 -5.15 -13.88
N SER A 166 -19.23 -5.64 -14.40
CA SER A 166 -20.47 -4.88 -14.62
C SER A 166 -21.59 -5.24 -13.63
N ILE A 167 -21.24 -5.83 -12.49
CA ILE A 167 -22.22 -6.39 -11.52
C ILE A 167 -22.67 -5.39 -10.45
N TYR A 168 -22.11 -4.18 -10.45
CA TYR A 168 -22.26 -3.18 -9.37
C TYR A 168 -23.03 -1.92 -9.80
N ASP A 169 -23.70 -1.93 -10.97
CA ASP A 169 -24.38 -0.76 -11.55
C ASP A 169 -23.50 0.50 -11.61
N ILE A 170 -22.22 0.28 -11.94
CA ILE A 170 -21.20 1.34 -12.11
C ILE A 170 -20.94 1.49 -13.61
N GLU A 171 -21.02 2.72 -14.12
CA GLU A 171 -20.81 3.01 -15.54
C GLU A 171 -19.35 2.86 -15.99
N SER A 172 -18.39 3.25 -15.15
CA SER A 172 -16.96 3.26 -15.48
C SER A 172 -16.10 2.63 -14.38
N LEU A 173 -15.70 3.41 -13.39
CA LEU A 173 -14.82 2.98 -12.32
C LEU A 173 -15.07 3.84 -11.08
N GLU A 174 -15.30 3.20 -9.94
CA GLU A 174 -15.50 3.85 -8.64
C GLU A 174 -14.57 3.28 -7.57
N PHE A 175 -14.38 4.04 -6.51
CA PHE A 175 -13.51 3.70 -5.38
C PHE A 175 -14.33 3.55 -4.10
N PHE A 176 -14.30 2.34 -3.53
CA PHE A 176 -14.97 2.02 -2.27
C PHE A 176 -13.93 1.91 -1.17
N VAL A 177 -13.91 2.88 -0.24
CA VAL A 177 -13.04 2.84 0.93
C VAL A 177 -13.52 1.73 1.88
N PHE A 178 -12.60 0.90 2.35
CA PHE A 178 -12.89 -0.10 3.38
C PHE A 178 -11.94 -0.01 4.59
N ASP A 179 -10.86 0.78 4.51
CA ASP A 179 -9.94 0.97 5.64
C ASP A 179 -9.18 2.31 5.50
N ILE A 180 -8.73 2.86 6.63
CA ILE A 180 -7.91 4.07 6.71
C ILE A 180 -6.75 3.75 7.63
N ARG A 181 -5.52 3.93 7.16
CA ARG A 181 -4.32 3.52 7.89
C ARG A 181 -3.30 4.64 7.90
N GLU A 182 -2.45 4.64 8.94
CA GLU A 182 -1.31 5.55 9.02
C GLU A 182 -0.21 5.17 8.03
N ARG A 183 0.55 6.18 7.63
CA ARG A 183 1.79 6.06 6.84
C ARG A 183 2.90 6.86 7.50
N TYR A 184 4.15 6.56 7.15
CA TYR A 184 5.29 7.32 7.69
C TYR A 184 5.63 8.48 6.76
N LEU A 185 5.80 9.64 7.37
CA LEU A 185 6.02 10.94 6.73
C LEU A 185 7.33 11.51 7.20
N GLU A 186 8.17 12.00 6.29
CA GLU A 186 9.36 12.74 6.70
C GLU A 186 9.01 14.05 7.42
N SER A 187 7.96 14.74 6.99
CA SER A 187 7.59 16.07 7.50
C SER A 187 7.10 16.07 8.95
N LEU A 188 6.65 14.93 9.48
CA LEU A 188 6.09 14.79 10.84
C LEU A 188 7.07 14.13 11.82
N CYS A 189 8.22 13.64 11.38
CA CYS A 189 9.23 13.01 12.23
C CYS A 189 10.26 14.01 12.81
N ARG A 190 9.89 15.29 13.00
CA ARG A 190 10.73 16.34 13.58
C ARG A 190 10.35 16.65 15.02
#